data_AF-A0A7S3PKH6-F1
#
_entry.id   AF-A0A7S3PKH6-F1
#
_cell.length_a   1.000
_cell.length_b   1.000
_cell.length_c   1.000
_cell.angle_alpha   90.00
_cell.angle_beta   90.00
_cell.angle_gamma   90.00
#
_symmetry.space_group_name_H-M   'P 1'
#
loop_
_entity.id
_entity.type
_entity.pdbx_description
1 polymer ?
#
loop_
_entity_poly.entity_id
_entity_poly.type
_entity_poly.pdbx_seq_one_letter_code
_entity_poly.pdbx_strand_id
1 'polypeptide(L)'
;MKLPVWIVGHIPPGTETYGYTQLWHAKYVKSYLSIVQHPRLGRHIAAQIFGHVHAEEIRTMENAPEGAGPIFTIGSISPVYYNNPSFRAIEYDGATGRPMGIHVYFSDMAETIQELEWQKAYSFPEDYNLDMNATEIMTNTGMKQLQANLLAGFDTWNMYSQWYKTNYSNDLQEYGVDPEKETTLTEEQRAHARLMYVCATKLFVNSFEFDNCYNRIKTSLNMGLDLATSYTRTSDSSTSLKKAREGRDFRLFYQLSRNQRRAEIFNFKVKT
;
A
#
# COMPACT_ATOMS: atom_id res chain seq x y z
N MET A 1 -33.89 -1.77 0.45
CA MET A 1 -32.75 -0.94 0.00
C MET A 1 -31.51 -1.37 0.77
N LYS A 2 -30.39 -1.67 0.11
CA LYS A 2 -29.11 -1.94 0.81
C LYS A 2 -28.46 -0.58 1.07
N LEU A 3 -28.19 -0.22 2.33
CA LEU A 3 -27.41 0.98 2.63
C LEU A 3 -25.92 0.64 2.50
N PRO A 4 -25.17 1.32 1.62
CA PRO A 4 -23.72 1.14 1.51
C PRO A 4 -22.98 1.87 2.64
N VAL A 5 -21.87 1.29 3.07
CA VAL A 5 -21.05 1.79 4.18
C VAL A 5 -19.61 1.96 3.73
N TRP A 6 -19.06 3.13 4.00
CA TRP A 6 -17.62 3.39 3.87
C TRP A 6 -16.99 3.30 5.26
N ILE A 7 -15.98 2.47 5.39
CA ILE A 7 -15.19 2.40 6.62
C ILE A 7 -13.97 3.29 6.43
N VAL A 8 -13.87 4.34 7.24
CA VAL A 8 -12.71 5.25 7.25
C VAL A 8 -12.05 5.17 8.61
N GLY A 9 -10.73 4.96 8.64
CA GLY A 9 -9.96 4.87 9.87
C GLY A 9 -8.56 5.44 9.73
N HIS A 10 -7.85 5.64 10.85
CA HIS A 10 -6.46 6.12 10.80
C HIS A 10 -5.48 4.97 10.55
N ILE A 11 -5.33 4.06 11.51
CA ILE A 11 -4.37 2.94 11.45
C ILE A 11 -5.04 1.73 10.76
N PRO A 12 -4.52 1.22 9.63
CA PRO A 12 -5.09 0.04 9.00
C PRO A 12 -4.82 -1.24 9.82
N PRO A 13 -5.69 -2.25 9.76
CA PRO A 13 -5.43 -3.55 10.36
C PRO A 13 -4.32 -4.30 9.61
N GLY A 14 -3.70 -5.28 10.29
CA GLY A 14 -2.72 -6.19 9.71
C GLY A 14 -1.27 -5.72 9.85
N THR A 15 -0.40 -6.26 9.00
CA THR A 15 1.06 -6.04 9.04
C THR A 15 1.44 -4.71 8.36
N GLU A 16 2.39 -3.99 8.93
CA GLU A 16 3.06 -2.86 8.31
C GLU A 16 4.06 -3.36 7.25
N THR A 17 3.99 -2.85 6.02
CA THR A 17 4.83 -3.36 4.92
C THR A 17 6.29 -2.91 4.99
N TYR A 18 6.59 -1.84 5.74
CA TYR A 18 7.94 -1.35 5.93
C TYR A 18 8.71 -2.16 6.99
N GLY A 19 8.13 -2.31 8.18
CA GLY A 19 8.76 -2.98 9.32
C GLY A 19 8.37 -4.44 9.52
N TYR A 20 7.39 -4.96 8.77
CA TYR A 20 6.81 -6.29 8.93
C TYR A 20 6.31 -6.60 10.35
N THR A 21 5.83 -5.56 11.05
CA THR A 21 5.23 -5.67 12.39
C THR A 21 3.72 -5.49 12.34
N GLN A 22 3.00 -6.06 13.31
CA GLN A 22 1.54 -5.90 13.40
C GLN A 22 1.18 -4.48 13.86
N LEU A 23 0.33 -3.78 13.12
CA LEU A 23 -0.15 -2.45 13.49
C LEU A 23 -1.19 -2.50 14.60
N TRP A 24 -1.96 -3.59 14.67
CA TRP A 24 -3.02 -3.81 15.65
C TRP A 24 -2.73 -5.06 16.46
N HIS A 25 -3.20 -5.09 17.72
CA HIS A 25 -3.21 -6.35 18.46
C HIS A 25 -4.09 -7.38 17.75
N ALA A 26 -3.63 -8.64 17.72
CA ALA A 26 -4.30 -9.75 17.05
C ALA A 26 -5.81 -9.88 17.40
N LYS A 27 -6.19 -9.62 18.66
CA LYS A 27 -7.60 -9.63 19.08
C LYS A 27 -8.47 -8.61 18.34
N TYR A 28 -7.94 -7.42 18.03
CA TYR A 28 -8.66 -6.39 17.30
C TYR A 28 -8.71 -6.68 15.80
N VAL A 29 -7.62 -7.22 15.23
CA VAL A 29 -7.64 -7.71 13.85
C VAL A 29 -8.69 -8.80 13.68
N LYS A 30 -8.71 -9.79 14.59
CA LYS A 30 -9.72 -10.86 14.58
C LYS A 30 -11.14 -10.31 14.67
N SER A 31 -11.41 -9.39 15.60
CA SER A 31 -12.74 -8.76 15.72
C SER A 31 -13.12 -7.99 14.46
N TYR A 32 -12.20 -7.22 13.87
CA TYR A 32 -12.45 -6.48 12.64
C TYR A 32 -12.76 -7.40 11.47
N LEU A 33 -11.94 -8.43 11.24
CA LEU A 33 -12.17 -9.44 10.20
C LEU A 33 -13.51 -10.15 10.42
N SER A 34 -13.91 -10.44 11.67
CA SER A 34 -15.20 -11.04 11.96
C SER A 34 -16.40 -10.16 11.58
N ILE A 35 -16.23 -8.83 11.54
CA ILE A 35 -17.26 -7.87 11.13
C ILE A 35 -17.27 -7.74 9.60
N VAL A 36 -16.13 -7.43 9.00
CA VAL A 36 -16.05 -7.13 7.56
C VAL A 36 -16.23 -8.38 6.70
N GLN A 37 -15.88 -9.56 7.22
CA GLN A 37 -16.13 -10.83 6.54
C GLN A 37 -17.47 -11.48 6.94
N HIS A 38 -18.26 -10.86 7.82
CA HIS A 38 -19.55 -11.42 8.20
C HIS A 38 -20.52 -11.44 7.00
N PRO A 39 -21.13 -12.57 6.64
CA PRO A 39 -21.98 -12.67 5.44
C PRO A 39 -23.14 -11.65 5.38
N ARG A 40 -23.65 -11.23 6.55
CA ARG A 40 -24.72 -10.23 6.63
C ARG A 40 -24.22 -8.79 6.62
N LEU A 41 -23.03 -8.51 7.14
CA LEU A 41 -22.50 -7.15 7.32
C LEU A 41 -21.56 -6.76 6.17
N GLY A 42 -20.64 -7.66 5.78
CA GLY A 42 -19.64 -7.42 4.75
C GLY A 42 -20.23 -6.96 3.42
N ARG A 43 -21.39 -7.52 3.03
CA ARG A 43 -22.12 -7.13 1.81
C ARG A 43 -22.61 -5.68 1.77
N HIS A 44 -22.57 -4.96 2.89
CA HIS A 44 -22.93 -3.54 2.98
C HIS A 44 -21.71 -2.63 2.83
N ILE A 45 -20.49 -3.17 2.96
CA ILE A 45 -19.27 -2.40 2.80
C ILE A 45 -19.13 -2.07 1.31
N ALA A 46 -18.97 -0.78 1.02
CA ALA A 46 -18.75 -0.28 -0.32
C ALA A 46 -17.31 0.20 -0.52
N ALA A 47 -16.61 0.60 0.56
CA ALA A 47 -15.20 0.98 0.52
C ALA A 47 -14.57 0.92 1.91
N GLN A 48 -13.24 0.74 1.95
CA GLN A 48 -12.44 0.81 3.18
C GLN A 48 -11.17 1.64 2.93
N ILE A 49 -10.98 2.71 3.71
CA ILE A 49 -9.93 3.71 3.50
C ILE A 49 -9.22 4.00 4.81
N PHE A 50 -7.90 3.89 4.82
CA PHE A 50 -7.06 4.14 5.97
C PHE A 50 -5.85 5.02 5.61
N GLY A 51 -5.14 5.53 6.62
CA GLY A 51 -3.91 6.31 6.44
C GLY A 51 -2.75 5.68 7.20
N HIS A 52 -2.11 6.49 8.06
CA HIS A 52 -1.06 6.13 9.02
C HIS A 52 0.29 5.72 8.43
N VAL A 53 0.32 4.88 7.39
CA VAL A 53 1.57 4.36 6.80
C VAL A 53 2.29 5.36 5.88
N HIS A 54 1.64 6.46 5.51
CA HIS A 54 2.16 7.48 4.59
C HIS A 54 2.67 6.85 3.28
N ALA A 55 1.88 5.94 2.75
CA ALA A 55 2.18 5.17 1.55
C ALA A 55 0.87 4.71 0.89
N GLU A 56 0.88 4.62 -0.44
CA GLU A 56 -0.21 4.04 -1.21
C GLU A 56 -0.09 2.51 -1.13
N GLU A 57 -1.03 1.85 -0.45
CA GLU A 57 -1.09 0.39 -0.38
C GLU A 57 -2.49 -0.11 -0.68
N ILE A 58 -2.52 -1.32 -1.24
CA ILE A 58 -3.76 -2.08 -1.47
C ILE A 58 -3.66 -3.35 -0.63
N ARG A 59 -4.48 -3.44 0.40
CA ARG A 59 -4.52 -4.59 1.31
C ARG A 59 -5.72 -5.47 1.02
N THR A 60 -5.49 -6.78 1.00
CA THR A 60 -6.52 -7.75 0.63
C THR A 60 -6.80 -8.73 1.76
N MET A 61 -7.95 -9.39 1.66
CA MET A 61 -8.36 -10.47 2.55
C MET A 61 -8.51 -11.74 1.72
N GLU A 62 -7.96 -12.86 2.19
CA GLU A 62 -7.99 -14.13 1.44
C GLU A 62 -9.42 -14.63 1.21
N ASN A 63 -10.30 -14.41 2.19
CA ASN A 63 -11.69 -14.87 2.20
C ASN A 63 -12.70 -13.70 2.28
N ALA A 64 -12.41 -12.56 1.65
CA ALA A 64 -13.33 -11.43 1.67
C ALA A 64 -14.68 -11.83 1.03
N PRO A 65 -15.83 -11.57 1.65
CA PRO A 65 -17.11 -11.56 0.93
C PRO A 65 -17.05 -10.61 -0.27
N GLU A 66 -17.90 -10.85 -1.26
CA GLU A 66 -18.06 -9.94 -2.39
C GLU A 66 -18.43 -8.52 -1.88
N GLY A 67 -17.71 -7.51 -2.38
CA GLY A 67 -17.79 -6.12 -1.93
C GLY A 67 -17.07 -5.77 -0.62
N ALA A 68 -16.61 -6.75 0.17
CA ALA A 68 -15.97 -6.48 1.47
C ALA A 68 -14.49 -6.08 1.40
N GLY A 69 -13.90 -5.94 0.22
CA GLY A 69 -12.50 -5.57 0.02
C GLY A 69 -12.30 -4.77 -1.26
N PRO A 70 -11.06 -4.29 -1.55
CA PRO A 70 -9.88 -4.27 -0.67
C PRO A 70 -9.96 -3.17 0.41
N ILE A 71 -8.90 -3.06 1.22
CA ILE A 71 -8.59 -1.86 2.01
C ILE A 71 -7.56 -1.05 1.24
N PHE A 72 -7.80 0.25 1.09
CA PHE A 72 -6.78 1.16 0.59
C PHE A 72 -6.14 1.95 1.72
N THR A 73 -4.82 2.07 1.71
CA THR A 73 -4.15 3.13 2.44
C THR A 73 -3.87 4.30 1.51
N ILE A 74 -3.94 5.51 2.06
CA ILE A 74 -3.60 6.75 1.34
C ILE A 74 -2.22 7.24 1.79
N GLY A 75 -1.52 7.89 0.86
CA GLY A 75 -0.34 8.69 1.14
C GLY A 75 -0.68 9.89 2.02
N SER A 76 0.34 10.68 2.34
CA SER A 76 0.23 11.78 3.28
C SER A 76 0.55 13.11 2.61
N ILE A 77 -0.13 14.17 3.04
CA ILE A 77 0.30 15.54 2.74
C ILE A 77 1.65 15.83 3.40
N SER A 78 1.92 15.25 4.57
CA SER A 78 3.18 15.43 5.26
C SER A 78 4.26 14.56 4.64
N PRO A 79 5.42 15.12 4.28
CA PRO A 79 6.52 14.37 3.68
C PRO A 79 7.50 13.77 4.71
N VAL A 80 7.16 13.80 6.00
CA VAL A 80 8.08 13.45 7.10
C VAL A 80 8.66 12.02 7.00
N TYR A 81 8.01 11.13 6.23
CA TYR A 81 8.47 9.77 5.99
C TYR A 81 8.87 9.52 4.52
N TYR A 82 9.53 10.52 3.93
CA TYR A 82 10.15 10.43 2.60
C TYR A 82 9.14 9.99 1.54
N ASN A 83 8.03 10.73 1.49
CA ASN A 83 7.00 10.63 0.47
C ASN A 83 6.73 12.03 -0.07
N ASN A 84 6.33 12.12 -1.32
CA ASN A 84 5.77 13.39 -1.80
C ASN A 84 4.37 13.60 -1.21
N PRO A 85 3.95 14.85 -0.95
CA PRO A 85 2.58 15.17 -0.59
C PRO A 85 1.60 14.58 -1.60
N SER A 86 0.60 13.84 -1.12
CA SER A 86 -0.46 13.29 -1.96
C SER A 86 -1.85 13.40 -1.34
N PHE A 87 -2.85 13.39 -2.19
CA PHE A 87 -4.24 13.16 -1.82
C PHE A 87 -4.94 12.28 -2.86
N ARG A 88 -6.12 11.80 -2.52
CA ARG A 88 -6.93 10.95 -3.38
C ARG A 88 -8.31 11.55 -3.60
N ALA A 89 -8.77 11.56 -4.84
CA ALA A 89 -10.17 11.81 -5.21
C ALA A 89 -10.83 10.47 -5.57
N ILE A 90 -12.01 10.20 -5.01
CA ILE A 90 -12.75 8.97 -5.26
C ILE A 90 -14.10 9.32 -5.87
N GLU A 91 -14.32 8.89 -7.09
CA GLU A 91 -15.62 8.91 -7.76
C GLU A 91 -16.41 7.67 -7.33
N TYR A 92 -17.72 7.81 -7.12
CA TYR A 92 -18.55 6.70 -6.66
C TYR A 92 -19.96 6.75 -7.26
N ASP A 93 -20.56 5.58 -7.40
CA ASP A 93 -21.94 5.43 -7.85
C ASP A 93 -22.91 5.86 -6.74
N GLY A 94 -23.75 6.86 -7.02
CA GLY A 94 -24.67 7.43 -6.03
C GLY A 94 -25.73 6.45 -5.52
N ALA A 95 -26.04 5.38 -6.28
CA ALA A 95 -27.05 4.39 -5.89
C ALA A 95 -26.48 3.29 -4.98
N THR A 96 -25.26 2.83 -5.25
CA THR A 96 -24.61 1.71 -4.57
C THR A 96 -23.49 2.13 -3.61
N GLY A 97 -23.09 3.41 -3.64
CA GLY A 97 -21.96 3.94 -2.88
C GLY A 97 -20.61 3.36 -3.29
N ARG A 98 -20.52 2.58 -4.37
CA ARG A 98 -19.29 1.87 -4.75
C ARG A 98 -18.34 2.80 -5.51
N PRO A 99 -17.03 2.78 -5.20
CA PRO A 99 -16.02 3.46 -6.01
C PRO A 99 -16.11 3.08 -7.48
N MET A 100 -16.13 4.11 -8.33
CA MET A 100 -16.09 4.05 -9.79
C MET A 100 -14.76 4.56 -10.37
N GLY A 101 -13.98 5.29 -9.57
CA GLY A 101 -12.67 5.79 -9.96
C GLY A 101 -11.91 6.22 -8.72
N ILE A 102 -10.62 5.88 -8.65
CA ILE A 102 -9.73 6.27 -7.56
C ILE A 102 -8.54 7.00 -8.18
N HIS A 103 -8.49 8.30 -8.05
CA HIS A 103 -7.47 9.15 -8.64
C HIS A 103 -6.51 9.65 -7.57
N VAL A 104 -5.23 9.38 -7.73
CA VAL A 104 -4.19 9.89 -6.85
C VAL A 104 -3.59 11.14 -7.47
N TYR A 105 -3.44 12.18 -6.66
CA TYR A 105 -2.76 13.41 -7.02
C TYR A 105 -1.58 13.61 -6.08
N PHE A 106 -0.51 14.15 -6.60
CA PHE A 106 0.69 14.43 -5.82
C PHE A 106 1.32 15.74 -6.26
N SER A 107 2.23 16.25 -5.44
CA SER A 107 3.12 17.34 -5.82
C SER A 107 4.55 16.90 -5.54
N ASP A 108 5.43 17.09 -6.52
CA ASP A 108 6.85 16.81 -6.32
C ASP A 108 7.44 17.89 -5.41
N MET A 109 8.08 17.48 -4.32
CA MET A 109 8.77 18.43 -3.48
C MET A 109 10.16 18.67 -4.06
N ALA A 110 10.29 19.77 -4.80
CA ALA A 110 11.59 20.31 -5.12
C ALA A 110 12.39 20.61 -3.83
N GLU A 111 13.71 20.54 -3.92
CA GLU A 111 14.61 20.93 -2.81
C GLU A 111 14.45 22.40 -2.41
N THR A 112 13.86 23.22 -3.29
CA THR A 112 13.60 24.65 -3.08
C THR A 112 12.14 24.89 -2.71
N ILE A 113 11.91 25.90 -1.85
CA ILE A 113 10.56 26.32 -1.45
C ILE A 113 9.89 26.99 -2.65
N GLN A 114 9.09 26.22 -3.38
CA GLN A 114 8.19 26.68 -4.42
C GLN A 114 6.75 26.34 -4.03
N GLU A 115 5.79 27.05 -4.62
CA GLU A 115 4.38 26.63 -4.54
C GLU A 115 4.23 25.19 -5.03
N LEU A 116 3.43 24.40 -4.33
CA LEU A 116 3.16 23.01 -4.70
C LEU A 116 2.37 22.98 -6.00
N GLU A 117 2.97 22.42 -7.05
CA GLU A 117 2.27 22.09 -8.29
C GLU A 117 1.65 20.70 -8.16
N TRP A 118 0.33 20.64 -8.02
CA TRP A 118 -0.41 19.39 -7.95
C TRP A 118 -0.66 18.84 -9.35
N GLN A 119 -0.33 17.56 -9.53
CA GLN A 119 -0.53 16.83 -10.78
C GLN A 119 -1.14 15.46 -10.48
N LYS A 120 -1.82 14.90 -11.47
CA LYS A 120 -2.36 13.54 -11.40
C LYS A 120 -1.21 12.54 -11.42
N ALA A 121 -1.21 11.61 -10.48
CA ALA A 121 -0.29 10.47 -10.43
C ALA A 121 -0.80 9.34 -11.32
N TYR A 122 -1.88 8.69 -10.86
CA TYR A 122 -2.51 7.57 -11.54
C TYR A 122 -4.01 7.54 -11.24
N SER A 123 -4.78 6.90 -12.12
CA SER A 123 -6.14 6.43 -11.86
C SER A 123 -6.14 4.92 -11.65
N PHE A 124 -6.72 4.50 -10.53
CA PHE A 124 -7.12 3.12 -10.32
C PHE A 124 -8.61 2.98 -10.67
N PRO A 125 -8.99 1.95 -11.44
CA PRO A 125 -8.20 0.78 -11.86
C PRO A 125 -7.52 0.90 -13.24
N GLU A 126 -7.72 1.99 -13.97
CA GLU A 126 -7.31 2.13 -15.37
C GLU A 126 -5.83 1.84 -15.58
N ASP A 127 -4.95 2.48 -14.80
CA ASP A 127 -3.51 2.33 -14.97
C ASP A 127 -3.02 0.94 -14.54
N TYR A 128 -3.79 0.24 -13.70
CA TYR A 128 -3.50 -1.14 -13.29
C TYR A 128 -4.08 -2.19 -14.24
N ASN A 129 -4.72 -1.78 -15.34
CA ASN A 129 -5.34 -2.66 -16.33
C ASN A 129 -6.26 -3.72 -15.70
N LEU A 130 -6.97 -3.37 -14.62
CA LEU A 130 -7.93 -4.30 -14.02
C LEU A 130 -9.22 -4.25 -14.84
N ASP A 131 -9.81 -5.43 -15.07
CA ASP A 131 -11.04 -5.57 -15.84
C ASP A 131 -12.18 -4.79 -15.19
N MET A 132 -12.49 -3.63 -15.76
CA MET A 132 -13.58 -2.73 -15.36
C MET A 132 -14.97 -3.23 -15.80
N ASN A 133 -15.06 -4.32 -16.59
CA ASN A 133 -16.34 -4.80 -17.11
C ASN A 133 -17.21 -5.51 -16.07
N ALA A 134 -16.66 -5.83 -14.89
CA ALA A 134 -17.46 -6.16 -13.73
C ALA A 134 -17.99 -4.86 -13.12
N THR A 135 -19.26 -4.83 -12.73
CA THR A 135 -19.94 -3.74 -12.00
C THR A 135 -19.32 -3.39 -10.63
N GLU A 136 -18.09 -3.85 -10.36
CA GLU A 136 -17.28 -3.62 -9.18
C GLU A 136 -15.78 -3.57 -9.56
N ILE A 137 -15.15 -2.41 -9.38
CA ILE A 137 -13.69 -2.18 -9.54
C ILE A 137 -12.84 -3.00 -8.54
N MET A 138 -13.49 -3.62 -7.57
CA MET A 138 -12.89 -4.18 -6.37
C MET A 138 -13.20 -5.67 -6.18
N THR A 139 -13.46 -6.40 -7.27
CA THR A 139 -13.71 -7.84 -7.15
C THR A 139 -12.51 -8.56 -6.55
N ASN A 140 -12.79 -9.62 -5.80
CA ASN A 140 -11.75 -10.51 -5.28
C ASN A 140 -10.89 -11.08 -6.41
N THR A 141 -11.46 -11.32 -7.59
CA THR A 141 -10.74 -11.79 -8.78
C THR A 141 -9.73 -10.76 -9.26
N GLY A 142 -10.15 -9.49 -9.43
CA GLY A 142 -9.25 -8.40 -9.82
C GLY A 142 -8.11 -8.19 -8.82
N MET A 143 -8.41 -8.24 -7.51
CA MET A 143 -7.38 -8.14 -6.48
C MET A 143 -6.41 -9.32 -6.47
N LYS A 144 -6.89 -10.55 -6.72
CA LYS A 144 -6.02 -11.72 -6.85
C LYS A 144 -5.11 -11.60 -8.08
N GLN A 145 -5.63 -11.12 -9.20
CA GLN A 145 -4.84 -10.87 -10.40
C GLN A 145 -3.77 -9.80 -10.15
N LEU A 146 -4.14 -8.70 -9.50
CA LEU A 146 -3.20 -7.65 -9.10
C LEU A 146 -2.06 -8.22 -8.24
N GLN A 147 -2.40 -9.02 -7.21
CA GLN A 147 -1.37 -9.65 -6.36
C GLN A 147 -0.46 -10.60 -7.14
N ALA A 148 -0.99 -11.36 -8.10
CA ALA A 148 -0.17 -12.23 -8.95
C ALA A 148 0.78 -11.40 -9.84
N ASN A 149 0.29 -10.30 -10.43
CA ASN A 149 1.10 -9.40 -11.25
C ASN A 149 2.20 -8.71 -10.43
N LEU A 150 1.90 -8.29 -9.20
CA LEU A 150 2.90 -7.75 -8.28
C LEU A 150 3.98 -8.79 -7.95
N LEU A 151 3.59 -10.05 -7.70
CA LEU A 151 4.55 -11.11 -7.42
C LEU A 151 5.47 -11.40 -8.63
N ALA A 152 4.92 -11.35 -9.84
CA ALA A 152 5.67 -11.53 -11.09
C ALA A 152 6.76 -10.45 -11.26
N GLY A 153 6.50 -9.22 -10.82
CA GLY A 153 7.53 -8.19 -10.67
C GLY A 153 7.80 -7.31 -11.90
N PHE A 154 7.01 -7.43 -12.96
CA PHE A 154 7.15 -6.63 -14.19
C PHE A 154 6.47 -5.24 -14.06
N ASP A 155 5.87 -4.73 -15.14
CA ASP A 155 5.30 -3.37 -15.22
C ASP A 155 4.35 -3.01 -14.07
N THR A 156 3.49 -3.93 -13.65
CA THR A 156 2.59 -3.70 -12.51
C THR A 156 3.37 -3.40 -11.22
N TRP A 157 4.49 -4.10 -10.99
CA TRP A 157 5.34 -3.82 -9.84
C TRP A 157 6.07 -2.49 -9.99
N ASN A 158 6.59 -2.17 -11.18
CA ASN A 158 7.28 -0.91 -11.42
C ASN A 158 6.35 0.29 -11.17
N MET A 159 5.14 0.24 -11.71
CA MET A 159 4.13 1.26 -11.44
C MET A 159 3.76 1.32 -9.95
N TYR A 160 3.49 0.17 -9.33
CA TYR A 160 3.13 0.12 -7.91
C TYR A 160 4.23 0.68 -7.00
N SER A 161 5.47 0.26 -7.19
CA SER A 161 6.61 0.68 -6.39
C SER A 161 6.98 2.15 -6.63
N GLN A 162 6.78 2.69 -7.83
CA GLN A 162 6.90 4.13 -8.10
C GLN A 162 5.92 4.93 -7.24
N TRP A 163 4.66 4.51 -7.17
CA TRP A 163 3.62 5.26 -6.47
C TRP A 163 3.45 4.92 -4.99
N TYR A 164 4.08 3.85 -4.50
CA TYR A 164 4.07 3.45 -3.09
C TYR A 164 4.45 4.62 -2.15
N LYS A 165 5.49 5.38 -2.51
CA LYS A 165 5.89 6.63 -1.83
C LYS A 165 5.63 7.86 -2.69
N THR A 166 4.56 7.80 -3.50
CA THR A 166 4.05 8.92 -4.31
C THR A 166 5.11 9.55 -5.22
N ASN A 167 5.81 8.71 -5.99
CA ASN A 167 6.94 9.08 -6.85
C ASN A 167 8.22 9.50 -6.11
N TYR A 168 8.28 9.31 -4.79
CA TYR A 168 9.52 9.42 -4.04
C TYR A 168 10.30 8.10 -4.08
N SER A 169 11.62 8.20 -4.24
CA SER A 169 12.52 7.05 -4.32
C SER A 169 12.41 6.15 -3.09
N ASN A 170 12.22 4.85 -3.32
CA ASN A 170 12.05 3.87 -2.26
C ASN A 170 12.62 2.50 -2.66
N ASP A 171 12.77 1.64 -1.67
CA ASP A 171 13.41 0.33 -1.79
C ASP A 171 12.59 -0.69 -2.59
N LEU A 172 11.24 -0.57 -2.62
CA LEU A 172 10.42 -1.47 -3.43
C LEU A 172 10.77 -1.37 -4.91
N GLN A 173 11.28 -0.22 -5.36
CA GLN A 173 11.68 -0.02 -6.75
C GLN A 173 12.85 -0.95 -7.14
N GLU A 174 13.68 -1.40 -6.19
CA GLU A 174 14.78 -2.33 -6.45
C GLU A 174 14.31 -3.77 -6.65
N TYR A 175 13.07 -4.08 -6.29
CA TYR A 175 12.54 -5.44 -6.33
C TYR A 175 11.84 -5.75 -7.66
N GLY A 176 11.84 -4.85 -8.64
CA GLY A 176 11.28 -5.11 -9.97
C GLY A 176 12.12 -6.07 -10.81
N VAL A 177 11.49 -6.68 -11.81
CA VAL A 177 12.14 -7.45 -12.89
C VAL A 177 12.25 -6.50 -14.09
N ASP A 178 13.16 -5.54 -13.97
CA ASP A 178 13.53 -4.63 -15.05
C ASP A 178 14.97 -4.94 -15.45
N PRO A 179 15.21 -5.44 -16.69
CA PRO A 179 16.56 -5.78 -17.14
C PRO A 179 17.46 -4.56 -17.37
N GLU A 180 16.89 -3.37 -17.55
CA GLU A 180 17.64 -2.13 -17.76
C GLU A 180 18.02 -1.44 -16.46
N LYS A 181 17.39 -1.84 -15.35
CA LYS A 181 17.65 -1.27 -14.03
C LYS A 181 18.85 -1.93 -13.38
N GLU A 182 19.91 -1.14 -13.19
CA GLU A 182 21.04 -1.55 -12.35
C GLU A 182 20.57 -1.78 -10.91
N THR A 183 20.75 -3.01 -10.43
CA THR A 183 20.45 -3.42 -9.06
C THR A 183 21.54 -4.34 -8.54
N THR A 184 21.81 -4.25 -7.25
CA THR A 184 22.77 -5.14 -6.57
C THR A 184 22.13 -6.48 -6.17
N LEU A 185 20.81 -6.61 -6.34
CA LEU A 185 20.05 -7.79 -5.92
C LEU A 185 19.96 -8.83 -7.04
N THR A 186 20.12 -10.10 -6.68
CA THR A 186 19.84 -11.21 -7.58
C THR A 186 18.33 -11.35 -7.83
N GLU A 187 17.91 -11.97 -8.93
CA GLU A 187 16.48 -12.23 -9.18
C GLU A 187 15.80 -13.01 -8.04
N GLU A 188 16.53 -13.94 -7.41
CA GLU A 188 16.03 -14.69 -6.25
C GLU A 188 15.77 -13.77 -5.05
N GLN A 189 16.68 -12.82 -4.77
CA GLN A 189 16.50 -11.83 -3.70
C GLN A 189 15.33 -10.89 -4.01
N ARG A 190 15.19 -10.44 -5.26
CA ARG A 190 14.07 -9.58 -5.68
C ARG A 190 12.74 -10.31 -5.56
N ALA A 191 12.66 -11.55 -6.05
CA ALA A 191 11.46 -12.38 -5.92
C ALA A 191 11.09 -12.64 -4.44
N HIS A 192 12.10 -12.87 -3.58
CA HIS A 192 11.90 -13.03 -2.15
C HIS A 192 11.31 -11.75 -1.52
N ALA A 193 11.84 -10.58 -1.85
CA ALA A 193 11.35 -9.30 -1.35
C ALA A 193 9.91 -8.99 -1.83
N ARG A 194 9.60 -9.24 -3.11
CA ARG A 194 8.23 -9.14 -3.65
C ARG A 194 7.26 -10.06 -2.91
N LEU A 195 7.67 -11.31 -2.65
CA LEU A 195 6.87 -12.27 -1.88
C LEU A 195 6.58 -11.76 -0.46
N MET A 196 7.61 -11.32 0.27
CA MET A 196 7.45 -10.75 1.60
C MET A 196 6.47 -9.57 1.60
N TYR A 197 6.60 -8.68 0.62
CA TYR A 197 5.70 -7.55 0.45
C TYR A 197 4.25 -7.98 0.17
N VAL A 198 4.02 -8.86 -0.81
CA VAL A 198 2.68 -9.34 -1.19
C VAL A 198 2.00 -10.10 -0.04
N CYS A 199 2.76 -10.83 0.80
CA CYS A 199 2.18 -11.42 2.00
C CYS A 199 1.88 -10.36 3.07
N ALA A 200 2.67 -9.29 3.20
CA ALA A 200 2.40 -8.22 4.17
C ALA A 200 1.16 -7.40 3.83
N THR A 201 0.78 -7.29 2.54
CA THR A 201 -0.45 -6.63 2.12
C THR A 201 -1.70 -7.49 2.34
N LYS A 202 -1.57 -8.77 2.72
CA LYS A 202 -2.69 -9.60 3.13
C LYS A 202 -3.00 -9.39 4.61
N LEU A 203 -4.29 -9.28 4.93
CA LEU A 203 -4.73 -9.16 6.32
C LEU A 203 -4.68 -10.52 7.02
N PHE A 204 -3.71 -10.64 7.92
CA PHE A 204 -3.53 -11.78 8.80
C PHE A 204 -3.77 -11.40 10.25
N VAL A 205 -4.37 -12.31 11.02
CA VAL A 205 -4.62 -12.14 12.45
C VAL A 205 -3.32 -12.17 13.25
N ASN A 206 -2.33 -12.92 12.78
CA ASN A 206 -1.08 -13.16 13.48
C ASN A 206 0.07 -13.46 12.51
N SER A 207 1.28 -13.55 13.05
CA SER A 207 2.48 -13.84 12.26
C SER A 207 2.50 -15.23 11.64
N PHE A 208 1.84 -16.23 12.25
CA PHE A 208 1.83 -17.60 11.72
C PHE A 208 1.12 -17.68 10.37
N GLU A 209 0.03 -16.93 10.19
CA GLU A 209 -0.67 -16.85 8.90
C GLU A 209 0.18 -16.13 7.83
N PHE A 210 0.94 -15.10 8.22
CA PHE A 210 1.94 -14.48 7.35
C PHE A 210 3.03 -15.47 6.93
N ASP A 211 3.60 -16.20 7.89
CA ASP A 211 4.63 -17.22 7.64
C ASP A 211 4.09 -18.33 6.72
N ASN A 212 2.83 -18.73 6.89
CA ASN A 212 2.16 -19.68 6.00
C ASN A 212 1.98 -19.14 4.58
N CYS A 213 1.58 -17.88 4.43
CA CYS A 213 1.51 -17.23 3.11
C CYS A 213 2.86 -17.29 2.41
N TYR A 214 3.90 -16.89 3.13
CA TYR A 214 5.26 -16.85 2.63
C TYR A 214 5.73 -18.24 2.19
N ASN A 215 5.62 -19.24 3.09
CA ASN A 215 6.09 -20.60 2.83
C ASN A 215 5.32 -21.26 1.67
N ARG A 216 4.00 -21.09 1.60
CA ARG A 216 3.17 -21.66 0.52
C ARG A 216 3.61 -21.15 -0.85
N ILE A 217 3.80 -19.83 -0.98
CA ILE A 217 4.17 -19.24 -2.27
C ILE A 217 5.63 -19.58 -2.61
N LYS A 218 6.53 -19.52 -1.63
CA LYS A 218 7.94 -19.91 -1.81
C LYS A 218 8.09 -21.32 -2.35
N THR A 219 7.36 -22.29 -1.79
CA THR A 219 7.34 -23.67 -2.28
C THR A 219 6.80 -23.73 -3.71
N SER A 220 5.73 -23.00 -4.03
CA SER A 220 5.16 -23.00 -5.39
C SER A 220 6.11 -22.42 -6.45
N LEU A 221 7.01 -21.53 -6.04
CA LEU A 221 8.01 -20.91 -6.92
C LEU A 221 9.33 -21.68 -6.99
N ASN A 222 9.45 -22.84 -6.31
CA ASN A 222 10.69 -23.62 -6.19
C ASN A 222 11.91 -22.78 -5.73
N MET A 223 11.70 -21.77 -4.89
CA MET A 223 12.79 -20.91 -4.40
C MET A 223 13.57 -21.64 -3.30
N GLY A 224 14.83 -21.99 -3.58
CA GLY A 224 15.71 -22.81 -2.76
C GLY A 224 16.35 -22.13 -1.55
N LEU A 225 15.72 -21.09 -0.99
CA LEU A 225 16.23 -20.39 0.19
C LEU A 225 16.00 -21.23 1.46
N ASP A 226 16.99 -21.36 2.33
CA ASP A 226 16.80 -21.91 3.67
C ASP A 226 16.62 -20.75 4.66
N LEU A 227 15.54 -20.74 5.45
CA LEU A 227 15.14 -19.60 6.30
C LEU A 227 16.10 -19.35 7.48
N ALA A 228 17.01 -20.28 7.75
CA ALA A 228 17.78 -20.30 8.99
C ALA A 228 18.96 -19.32 9.04
N THR A 229 19.43 -18.76 7.92
CA THR A 229 20.69 -17.98 7.88
C THR A 229 20.55 -16.51 7.53
N SER A 230 19.42 -16.02 7.01
CA SER A 230 19.28 -14.60 6.61
C SER A 230 18.31 -13.76 7.44
N TYR A 231 17.48 -14.39 8.30
CA TYR A 231 16.49 -13.67 9.09
C TYR A 231 16.45 -14.18 10.54
N THR A 232 17.52 -13.95 11.30
CA THR A 232 17.41 -13.96 12.75
C THR A 232 16.43 -12.86 13.15
N ARG A 233 15.24 -13.28 13.56
CA ARG A 233 14.20 -12.48 14.23
C ARG A 233 14.68 -12.07 15.63
N THR A 234 15.88 -11.52 15.74
CA THR A 234 16.24 -10.68 16.87
C THR A 234 15.50 -9.37 16.70
N SER A 235 15.04 -8.75 17.79
CA SER A 235 14.47 -7.40 17.85
C SER A 235 15.37 -6.28 17.30
N ASP A 236 16.43 -6.64 16.58
CA ASP A 236 17.50 -5.81 16.05
C ASP A 236 17.58 -5.79 14.50
N SER A 237 16.88 -6.70 13.80
CA SER A 237 16.85 -6.69 12.31
C SER A 237 15.92 -5.61 11.75
N SER A 238 14.94 -5.15 12.56
CA SER A 238 14.24 -3.90 12.26
C SER A 238 15.21 -2.73 12.25
N THR A 239 16.30 -2.78 13.02
CA THR A 239 17.28 -1.71 13.14
C THR A 239 18.28 -1.70 11.99
N SER A 240 18.67 -2.82 11.39
CA SER A 240 19.62 -2.83 10.25
C SER A 240 18.96 -2.43 8.93
N LEU A 241 17.76 -2.95 8.65
CA LEU A 241 16.94 -2.52 7.50
C LEU A 241 16.39 -1.09 7.72
N LYS A 242 16.03 -0.69 8.95
CA LYS A 242 15.74 0.74 9.24
C LYS A 242 16.95 1.62 9.06
N LYS A 243 18.12 1.27 9.61
CA LYS A 243 19.32 2.12 9.53
C LYS A 243 19.80 2.32 8.09
N ALA A 244 19.65 1.31 7.23
CA ALA A 244 19.91 1.46 5.79
C ALA A 244 18.89 2.41 5.11
N ARG A 245 17.64 2.43 5.59
CA ARG A 245 16.53 3.23 5.02
C ARG A 245 16.36 4.63 5.64
N GLU A 246 16.87 4.90 6.85
CA GLU A 246 16.78 6.17 7.59
C GLU A 246 17.99 7.11 7.35
N GLY A 247 18.96 6.70 6.52
CA GLY A 247 20.25 7.39 6.32
C GLY A 247 20.23 8.72 5.54
N ARG A 248 19.07 9.36 5.31
CA ARG A 248 18.98 10.66 4.60
C ARG A 248 18.51 11.78 5.53
N ASP A 249 19.25 12.88 5.54
CA ASP A 249 19.33 13.93 6.57
C ASP A 249 17.97 14.49 7.08
N PHE A 250 17.66 14.18 8.34
CA PHE A 250 16.43 14.60 9.05
C PHE A 250 16.40 16.11 9.37
N ARG A 251 17.54 16.81 9.31
CA ARG A 251 17.65 18.20 9.82
C ARG A 251 17.02 19.26 8.93
N LEU A 252 17.00 19.05 7.61
CA LEU A 252 16.40 20.01 6.66
C LEU A 252 14.86 20.05 6.77
N PHE A 253 14.22 18.89 6.91
CA PHE A 253 12.76 18.77 6.92
C PHE A 253 12.10 19.30 8.21
N TYR A 254 12.77 19.15 9.36
CA TYR A 254 12.23 19.64 10.63
C TYR A 254 12.13 21.18 10.66
N GLN A 255 13.04 21.88 9.97
CA GLN A 255 13.02 23.35 9.84
C GLN A 255 11.87 23.84 8.95
N LEU A 256 11.53 23.13 7.87
CA LEU A 256 10.42 23.47 6.98
C LEU A 256 9.04 23.35 7.70
N SER A 257 8.87 22.32 8.54
CA SER A 257 7.60 22.09 9.27
C SER A 257 7.28 23.15 10.35
N ARG A 258 8.29 23.85 10.88
CA ARG A 258 8.07 24.92 11.87
C ARG A 258 7.58 26.22 11.22
N ASN A 259 7.99 26.49 9.98
CA ASN A 259 7.63 27.73 9.29
C ASN A 259 6.21 27.70 8.69
N GLN A 260 5.61 26.52 8.51
CA GLN A 260 4.24 26.35 7.97
C GLN A 260 3.12 26.47 9.02
N ARG A 261 3.40 26.79 10.30
CA ARG A 261 2.35 26.99 11.34
C ARG A 261 1.62 28.35 11.26
N ARG A 262 1.52 28.96 10.07
CA ARG A 262 0.55 30.02 9.81
C ARG A 262 -0.51 29.45 8.88
N ALA A 263 -1.69 29.21 9.45
CA ALA A 263 -2.86 28.75 8.73
C ALA A 263 -3.34 29.84 7.77
N GLU A 264 -2.93 29.74 6.51
CA GLU A 264 -3.65 30.34 5.40
C GLU A 264 -4.46 29.24 4.72
N ILE A 265 -5.73 29.53 4.46
CA ILE A 265 -6.66 28.64 3.75
C ILE A 265 -6.12 28.52 2.32
N PHE A 266 -5.54 27.36 1.99
CA PHE A 266 -5.03 27.08 0.65
C PHE A 266 -6.19 27.03 -0.36
N ASN A 267 -6.18 27.94 -1.33
CA ASN A 267 -6.98 27.83 -2.54
C ASN A 267 -6.32 26.80 -3.46
N PHE A 268 -6.87 25.59 -3.52
CA PHE A 268 -6.39 24.52 -4.40
C PHE A 268 -6.66 24.87 -5.86
N LYS A 269 -5.60 24.98 -6.68
CA LYS A 269 -5.70 24.97 -8.15
C LYS A 269 -5.14 23.64 -8.65
N VAL A 270 -6.01 22.80 -9.22
CA VAL A 270 -5.60 21.61 -9.97
C VAL A 270 -5.42 22.03 -11.43
N LYS A 271 -4.24 21.84 -12.01
CA LYS A 271 -4.06 21.96 -13.46
C LYS A 271 -4.70 20.72 -14.09
N THR A 272 -5.80 20.91 -14.81
CA THR A 272 -6.47 19.89 -15.65
C THR A 272 -5.75 19.72 -16.96
#